data_AF-A0A7X5ZPD4-F1
#
_entry.id   AF-A0A7X5ZPD4-F1
#
_cell.length_a   1.000
_cell.length_b   1.000
_cell.length_c   1.000
_cell.angle_alpha   90.00
_cell.angle_beta   90.00
_cell.angle_gamma   90.00
#
_symmetry.space_group_name_H-M   'P 1'
#
loop_
_entity.id
_entity.type
_entity.pdbx_description
1 polymer ?
#
loop_
_entity_poly.entity_id
_entity_poly.type
_entity_poly.pdbx_seq_one_letter_code
_entity_poly.pdbx_strand_id
1 'polypeptide(L)'
;MLFVDGDFPAEPYPGARPGCSFVHRDGAGHPLSTAPPRWRTERTPVLAYGSNACPEKITWLRKAMGLTGAVVVARVRCHGVAAVWAAGFRERDGARPATLAAAPGVEEWHAVWFATPDQLAVLDRCEGRGTRYDRVRLRDGTVRLEDGSPVEGALAYVGAAAERMPLLVEGELVRMAAVPQRRARLLTGVPAVSHGLRVEPVSRSACPG
;
A
#
# COMPACT_ATOMS: atom_id res chain seq x y z
N MET A 1 4.87 20.99 -12.85
CA MET A 1 5.73 21.37 -11.70
C MET A 1 6.16 20.10 -11.01
N LEU A 2 7.46 19.87 -10.79
CA LEU A 2 7.92 18.74 -9.97
C LEU A 2 7.78 19.08 -8.48
N PHE A 3 7.70 18.07 -7.63
CA PHE A 3 7.75 18.23 -6.17
C PHE A 3 8.91 17.42 -5.60
N VAL A 4 9.38 17.78 -4.40
CA VAL A 4 10.47 17.07 -3.72
C VAL A 4 9.92 16.22 -2.58
N ASP A 5 10.68 15.21 -2.17
CA ASP A 5 10.23 14.31 -1.10
C ASP A 5 9.96 15.02 0.23
N GLY A 6 10.67 16.13 0.50
CA GLY A 6 10.46 16.93 1.70
C GLY A 6 9.05 17.54 1.79
N ASP A 7 8.35 17.70 0.66
CA ASP A 7 6.96 18.15 0.64
C ASP A 7 5.99 17.05 1.12
N PHE A 8 6.46 15.80 1.14
CA PHE A 8 5.67 14.62 1.49
C PHE A 8 6.39 13.75 2.52
N PRO A 9 6.49 14.22 3.78
CA PRO A 9 7.23 13.51 4.80
C PRO A 9 6.62 12.15 5.13
N ALA A 10 7.47 11.18 5.46
CA ALA A 10 7.09 9.82 5.84
C ALA A 10 6.48 9.75 7.25
N GLU A 11 6.75 10.76 8.07
CA GLU A 11 6.18 10.91 9.42
C GLU A 11 5.25 12.13 9.51
N PRO A 12 4.15 12.04 10.28
CA PRO A 12 3.67 10.83 10.97
C PRO A 12 3.16 9.77 9.99
N TYR A 13 3.36 8.49 10.33
CA TYR A 13 2.82 7.37 9.55
C TYR A 13 1.31 7.55 9.21
N PRO A 14 0.85 7.24 7.97
CA PRO A 14 1.57 6.56 6.88
C PRO A 14 2.44 7.47 6.00
N GLY A 15 2.63 8.72 6.39
CA GLY A 15 3.29 9.74 5.59
C GLY A 15 2.31 10.49 4.68
N ALA A 16 2.69 11.71 4.32
CA ALA A 16 1.96 12.55 3.39
C ALA A 16 2.02 11.99 1.97
N ARG A 17 0.97 12.26 1.18
CA ARG A 17 0.77 11.69 -0.15
C ARG A 17 0.43 12.80 -1.16
N PRO A 18 1.02 12.78 -2.36
CA PRO A 18 0.61 13.67 -3.44
C PRO A 18 -0.86 13.47 -3.82
N GLY A 19 -1.56 14.58 -4.07
CA GLY A 19 -2.93 14.60 -4.60
C GLY A 19 -3.01 14.32 -6.10
N CYS A 20 -1.98 13.73 -6.71
CA CYS A 20 -1.93 13.36 -8.12
C CYS A 20 -1.16 12.04 -8.32
N SER A 21 -1.34 11.43 -9.48
CA SER A 21 -0.42 10.39 -9.97
C SER A 21 0.97 10.98 -10.22
N PHE A 22 2.05 10.20 -10.08
CA PHE A 22 3.41 10.68 -10.28
C PHE A 22 4.42 9.58 -10.65
N VAL A 23 5.55 10.00 -11.20
CA VAL A 23 6.76 9.18 -11.32
C VAL A 23 7.79 9.69 -10.34
N HIS A 24 8.27 8.82 -9.45
CA HIS A 24 9.36 9.14 -8.54
C HIS A 24 10.72 8.76 -9.14
N ARG A 25 11.64 9.72 -9.16
CA ARG A 25 13.03 9.57 -9.60
C ARG A 25 13.92 10.34 -8.63
N ASP A 26 14.88 9.64 -8.01
CA ASP A 26 16.01 10.21 -7.27
C ASP A 26 15.66 11.36 -6.30
N GLY A 27 14.58 11.21 -5.54
CA GLY A 27 14.16 12.17 -4.51
C GLY A 27 13.15 13.22 -4.96
N ALA A 28 12.66 13.12 -6.20
CA ALA A 28 11.67 14.01 -6.78
C ALA A 28 10.51 13.25 -7.41
N GLY A 29 9.31 13.82 -7.30
CA GLY A 29 8.12 13.39 -8.00
C GLY A 29 7.81 14.26 -9.21
N HIS A 30 7.53 13.60 -10.33
CA HIS A 30 7.06 14.23 -11.55
C HIS A 30 5.57 13.91 -11.72
N PRO A 31 4.66 14.88 -11.54
CA PRO A 31 3.22 14.65 -11.67
C PRO A 31 2.83 14.10 -13.03
N LEU A 32 1.80 13.25 -13.01
CA LEU A 32 1.14 12.67 -14.15
C LEU A 32 -0.37 12.92 -14.03
N SER A 33 -1.06 13.02 -15.16
CA SER A 33 -2.52 12.97 -15.17
C SER A 33 -3.04 11.55 -14.88
N THR A 34 -2.30 10.52 -15.31
CA THR A 34 -2.60 9.10 -15.08
C THR A 34 -1.37 8.26 -15.41
N ALA A 35 -1.38 6.96 -15.09
CA ALA A 35 -0.30 6.04 -15.48
C ALA A 35 -0.20 5.90 -17.01
N PRO A 36 0.97 6.09 -17.64
CA PRO A 36 1.18 5.79 -19.05
C PRO A 36 0.75 4.37 -19.46
N PRO A 37 0.07 4.17 -20.61
CA PRO A 37 -0.43 2.87 -21.06
C PRO A 37 0.62 1.75 -21.05
N ARG A 38 1.83 2.03 -21.55
CA ARG A 38 2.94 1.06 -21.58
C ARG A 38 3.27 0.44 -20.22
N TRP A 39 3.17 1.22 -19.14
CA TRP A 39 3.47 0.70 -17.80
C TRP A 39 2.33 -0.15 -17.25
N ARG A 40 1.10 0.09 -17.71
CA ARG A 40 -0.05 -0.74 -17.33
C ARG A 40 0.07 -2.15 -17.91
N THR A 41 0.71 -2.29 -19.07
CA THR A 41 0.88 -3.57 -19.78
C THR A 41 2.18 -4.29 -19.43
N GLU A 42 3.26 -3.55 -19.14
CA GLU A 42 4.60 -4.14 -18.93
C GLU A 42 4.95 -4.40 -17.46
N ARG A 43 4.17 -3.85 -16.51
CA ARG A 43 4.53 -3.87 -15.09
C ARG A 43 3.42 -4.44 -14.23
N THR A 44 3.80 -4.92 -13.06
CA THR A 44 2.85 -5.53 -12.12
C THR A 44 2.16 -4.44 -11.30
N PRO A 45 0.82 -4.32 -11.33
CA PRO A 45 0.09 -3.41 -10.46
C PRO A 45 0.12 -3.91 -9.01
N VAL A 46 0.57 -3.07 -8.09
CA VAL A 46 0.60 -3.34 -6.63
C VAL A 46 -0.10 -2.21 -5.89
N LEU A 47 -1.18 -2.52 -5.17
CA LEU A 47 -1.92 -1.55 -4.38
C LEU A 47 -1.07 -1.03 -3.21
N ALA A 48 -0.87 0.28 -3.19
CA ALA A 48 -0.19 1.04 -2.15
C ALA A 48 -1.23 1.86 -1.36
N TYR A 49 -1.82 1.22 -0.36
CA TYR A 49 -2.82 1.82 0.53
C TYR A 49 -2.20 2.41 1.82
N GLY A 50 -0.95 2.02 2.13
CA GLY A 50 -0.16 2.45 3.30
C GLY A 50 0.99 3.40 2.95
N SER A 51 2.16 3.21 3.58
CA SER A 51 3.31 4.11 3.43
C SER A 51 3.96 4.11 2.04
N ASN A 52 3.76 3.06 1.23
CA ASN A 52 4.39 2.99 -0.09
C ASN A 52 3.82 4.02 -1.09
N ALA A 53 2.75 4.74 -0.74
CA ALA A 53 2.27 5.89 -1.51
C ALA A 53 3.05 7.20 -1.23
N CYS A 54 3.89 7.23 -0.18
CA CYS A 54 4.64 8.41 0.25
C CYS A 54 5.99 8.53 -0.50
N PRO A 55 6.29 9.67 -1.15
CA PRO A 55 7.58 9.94 -1.80
C PRO A 55 8.81 9.75 -0.90
N GLU A 56 8.84 10.29 0.32
CA GLU A 56 9.99 10.11 1.22
C GLU A 56 10.20 8.62 1.57
N LYS A 57 9.10 7.84 1.72
CA LYS A 57 9.21 6.39 1.89
C LYS A 57 9.85 5.70 0.69
N ILE A 58 9.60 6.18 -0.54
CA ILE A 58 10.25 5.66 -1.75
C ILE A 58 11.76 5.92 -1.69
N THR A 59 12.17 7.13 -1.33
CA THR A 59 13.61 7.42 -1.16
C THR A 59 14.24 6.60 -0.05
N TRP A 60 13.53 6.36 1.06
CA TRP A 60 14.00 5.43 2.07
C TRP A 60 14.21 4.02 1.50
N LEU A 61 13.31 3.51 0.66
CA LEU A 61 13.49 2.21 -0.02
C LEU A 61 14.73 2.20 -0.93
N ARG A 62 15.06 3.32 -1.59
CA ARG A 62 16.30 3.44 -2.38
C ARG A 62 17.52 3.32 -1.49
N LYS A 63 17.58 4.15 -0.44
CA LYS A 63 18.74 4.25 0.46
C LYS A 63 18.96 3.01 1.30
N ALA A 64 17.89 2.42 1.84
CA ALA A 64 17.98 1.33 2.81
C ALA A 64 17.86 -0.06 2.18
N MET A 65 17.19 -0.19 1.03
CA MET A 65 16.82 -1.50 0.47
C MET A 65 17.29 -1.70 -0.98
N GLY A 66 17.98 -0.71 -1.57
CA GLY A 66 18.51 -0.78 -2.93
C GLY A 66 17.46 -0.67 -4.03
N LEU A 67 16.34 0.02 -3.78
CA LEU A 67 15.33 0.27 -4.82
C LEU A 67 15.91 1.08 -5.98
N THR A 68 15.81 0.55 -7.20
CA THR A 68 16.31 1.19 -8.43
C THR A 68 15.18 1.55 -9.41
N GLY A 69 15.51 2.37 -10.40
CA GLY A 69 14.63 2.74 -11.50
C GLY A 69 13.47 3.67 -11.12
N ALA A 70 12.74 4.13 -12.14
CA ALA A 70 11.58 5.00 -11.94
C ALA A 70 10.42 4.23 -11.30
N VAL A 71 9.88 4.78 -10.21
CA VAL A 71 8.72 4.22 -9.50
C VAL A 71 7.48 4.97 -9.97
N VAL A 72 6.51 4.24 -10.48
CA VAL A 72 5.29 4.81 -11.07
C VAL A 72 4.17 4.62 -10.07
N VAL A 73 3.69 5.71 -9.48
CA VAL A 73 2.63 5.71 -8.48
C VAL A 73 1.40 6.38 -9.06
N ALA A 74 0.38 5.60 -9.38
CA ALA A 74 -0.85 6.09 -9.97
C ALA A 74 -1.94 6.16 -8.91
N ARG A 75 -2.63 7.30 -8.79
CA ARG A 75 -3.80 7.37 -7.91
C ARG A 75 -4.91 6.50 -8.45
N VAL A 76 -5.59 5.84 -7.53
CA VAL A 76 -6.71 4.97 -7.84
C VAL A 76 -7.85 5.21 -6.89
N ARG A 77 -9.07 5.09 -7.42
CA ARG A 77 -10.29 4.96 -6.65
C ARG A 77 -10.58 3.48 -6.46
N CYS A 78 -10.67 3.08 -5.20
CA CYS A 78 -10.96 1.73 -4.78
C CYS A 78 -12.38 1.67 -4.23
N HIS A 79 -13.15 0.65 -4.61
CA HIS A 79 -14.46 0.38 -4.03
C HIS A 79 -14.52 -1.04 -3.48
N GLY A 80 -15.12 -1.25 -2.31
CA GLY A 80 -15.29 -2.56 -1.68
C GLY A 80 -14.10 -3.02 -0.83
N VAL A 81 -13.03 -2.23 -0.76
CA VAL A 81 -11.83 -2.48 0.05
C VAL A 81 -11.40 -1.18 0.71
N ALA A 82 -10.79 -1.26 1.90
CA ALA A 82 -10.35 -0.08 2.64
C ALA A 82 -9.02 -0.32 3.34
N ALA A 83 -8.26 0.77 3.51
CA ALA A 83 -7.09 0.78 4.38
C ALA A 83 -7.54 0.90 5.84
N VAL A 84 -7.14 -0.07 6.66
CA VAL A 84 -7.49 -0.13 8.09
C VAL A 84 -6.22 -0.23 8.93
N TRP A 85 -6.32 0.18 10.19
CA TRP A 85 -5.21 0.01 11.12
C TRP A 85 -5.04 -1.46 11.49
N ALA A 86 -3.79 -1.92 11.53
CA ALA A 86 -3.46 -3.23 12.06
C ALA A 86 -3.51 -3.24 13.60
N ALA A 87 -3.74 -4.43 14.16
CA ALA A 87 -3.85 -4.65 15.60
C ALA A 87 -2.53 -4.49 16.36
N GLY A 88 -1.39 -4.74 15.70
CA GLY A 88 -0.06 -4.58 16.29
C GLY A 88 0.53 -3.18 16.10
N PHE A 89 1.74 -3.03 16.61
CA PHE A 89 2.53 -1.81 16.50
C PHE A 89 3.83 -2.06 15.72
N ARG A 90 4.43 -0.99 15.23
CA ARG A 90 5.78 -1.02 14.67
C ARG A 90 6.79 -0.80 15.79
N GLU A 91 7.77 -1.68 15.91
CA GLU A 91 8.82 -1.61 16.94
C GLU A 91 9.58 -0.27 16.92
N ARG A 92 9.84 0.26 15.72
CA ARG A 92 10.65 1.46 15.51
C ARG A 92 10.08 2.74 16.16
N ASP A 93 8.78 2.95 16.03
CA ASP A 93 8.13 4.24 16.34
C ASP A 93 6.81 4.09 17.11
N GLY A 94 6.41 2.86 17.41
CA GLY A 94 5.16 2.52 18.08
C GLY A 94 3.91 2.87 17.26
N ALA A 95 4.05 3.15 15.97
CA ALA A 95 2.95 3.51 15.10
C ALA A 95 2.16 2.23 14.71
N ARG A 96 0.83 2.31 14.59
CA ARG A 96 0.03 1.21 14.02
C ARG A 96 0.26 1.15 12.51
N PRO A 97 0.71 0.04 11.91
CA PRO A 97 0.83 -0.04 10.47
C PRO A 97 -0.53 -0.18 9.80
N ALA A 98 -0.60 0.12 8.50
CA ALA A 98 -1.76 -0.10 7.67
C ALA A 98 -1.88 -1.59 7.29
N THR A 99 -3.09 -2.11 7.19
CA THR A 99 -3.42 -3.35 6.49
C THR A 99 -4.64 -3.11 5.60
N LEU A 100 -5.01 -4.09 4.78
CA LEU A 100 -6.16 -3.99 3.88
C LEU A 100 -7.25 -4.94 4.36
N ALA A 101 -8.51 -4.49 4.31
CA ALA A 101 -9.66 -5.32 4.63
C ALA A 101 -10.77 -5.17 3.59
N ALA A 102 -11.64 -6.18 3.52
CA ALA A 102 -12.90 -6.06 2.79
C ALA A 102 -13.77 -4.98 3.45
N ALA A 103 -14.33 -4.10 2.63
CA ALA A 103 -15.17 -3.01 3.09
C ALA A 103 -16.28 -2.76 2.06
N PRO A 104 -17.30 -3.63 1.99
CA PRO A 104 -18.41 -3.48 1.05
C PRO A 104 -19.07 -2.09 1.16
N GLY A 105 -19.33 -1.45 0.02
CA GLY A 105 -19.94 -0.11 -0.04
C GLY A 105 -19.01 1.05 0.32
N VAL A 106 -17.76 0.79 0.72
CA VAL A 106 -16.76 1.84 0.96
C VAL A 106 -16.04 2.19 -0.34
N GLU A 107 -15.88 3.49 -0.57
CA GLU A 107 -15.02 4.04 -1.63
C GLU A 107 -13.88 4.86 -1.00
N GLU A 108 -12.64 4.57 -1.40
CA GLU A 108 -11.44 5.25 -0.90
C GLU A 108 -10.43 5.53 -2.02
N TRP A 109 -9.65 6.59 -1.84
CA TRP A 109 -8.50 6.90 -2.69
C TRP A 109 -7.22 6.25 -2.16
N HIS A 110 -6.56 5.49 -3.02
CA HIS A 110 -5.25 4.88 -2.76
C HIS A 110 -4.30 5.17 -3.92
N ALA A 111 -3.20 4.44 -3.98
CA ALA A 111 -2.32 4.42 -5.13
C ALA A 111 -2.05 3.00 -5.58
N VAL A 112 -1.62 2.83 -6.83
CA VAL A 112 -1.05 1.59 -7.37
C VAL A 112 0.35 1.90 -7.86
N TRP A 113 1.30 1.05 -7.47
CA TRP A 113 2.59 0.98 -8.12
C TRP A 113 2.48 0.12 -9.37
N PHE A 114 2.95 0.64 -10.50
CA PHE A 114 3.28 -0.21 -11.65
C PHE A 114 4.75 -0.63 -11.49
N ALA A 115 4.95 -1.75 -10.80
CA ALA A 115 6.26 -2.21 -10.33
C ALA A 115 6.96 -3.13 -11.33
N THR A 116 8.27 -2.94 -11.49
CA THR A 116 9.13 -3.93 -12.15
C THR A 116 9.35 -5.14 -11.22
N PRO A 117 9.83 -6.29 -11.74
CA PRO A 117 10.19 -7.45 -10.90
C PRO A 117 11.15 -7.11 -9.76
N ASP A 118 12.18 -6.30 -10.03
CA ASP A 118 13.17 -5.89 -9.01
C ASP A 118 12.54 -5.02 -7.92
N GLN A 119 11.67 -4.08 -8.31
CA GLN A 119 10.94 -3.24 -7.37
C GLN A 119 10.00 -4.10 -6.51
N LEU A 120 9.34 -5.08 -7.12
CA LEU A 120 8.47 -6.02 -6.41
C LEU A 120 9.26 -6.88 -5.41
N ALA A 121 10.48 -7.29 -5.74
CA ALA A 121 11.36 -8.01 -4.82
C ALA A 121 11.79 -7.13 -3.62
N VAL A 122 12.02 -5.84 -3.84
CA VAL A 122 12.27 -4.88 -2.75
C VAL A 122 11.04 -4.73 -1.85
N LEU A 123 9.85 -4.62 -2.43
CA LEU A 123 8.59 -4.56 -1.68
C LEU A 123 8.38 -5.84 -0.86
N ASP A 124 8.60 -7.03 -1.42
CA ASP A 124 8.49 -8.30 -0.69
C ASP A 124 9.38 -8.33 0.56
N ARG A 125 10.62 -7.85 0.47
CA ARG A 125 11.52 -7.73 1.63
C ARG A 125 11.05 -6.68 2.62
N CYS A 126 10.66 -5.49 2.13
CA CYS A 126 10.18 -4.39 2.97
C CYS A 126 8.95 -4.79 3.78
N GLU A 127 7.98 -5.45 3.15
CA GLU A 127 6.75 -5.89 3.80
C GLU A 127 6.97 -7.15 4.65
N GLY A 128 8.10 -7.84 4.52
CA GLY A 128 8.36 -9.09 5.23
C GLY A 128 7.38 -10.19 4.77
N ARG A 129 7.32 -10.42 3.45
CA ARG A 129 6.39 -11.37 2.84
C ARG A 129 6.45 -12.74 3.52
N GLY A 130 5.30 -13.32 3.88
CA GLY A 130 5.20 -14.63 4.55
C GLY A 130 5.56 -14.61 6.04
N THR A 131 5.76 -13.42 6.63
CA THR A 131 5.95 -13.26 8.08
C THR A 131 5.01 -12.19 8.62
N ARG A 132 5.10 -10.96 8.11
CA ARG A 132 4.23 -9.84 8.52
C ARG A 132 3.04 -9.68 7.58
N TYR A 133 3.30 -9.69 6.27
CA TYR A 133 2.26 -9.61 5.26
C TYR A 133 2.38 -10.75 4.25
N ASP A 134 1.27 -11.14 3.65
CA ASP A 134 1.24 -12.00 2.48
C ASP A 134 1.00 -11.18 1.23
N ARG A 135 1.69 -11.55 0.15
CA ARG A 135 1.43 -10.96 -1.16
C ARG A 135 0.36 -11.78 -1.86
N VAL A 136 -0.73 -11.13 -2.16
CA VAL A 136 -1.91 -11.76 -2.73
C VAL A 136 -2.40 -10.99 -3.95
N ARG A 137 -3.14 -11.66 -4.84
CA ARG A 137 -3.91 -11.01 -5.90
C ARG A 137 -5.32 -10.73 -5.38
N LEU A 138 -5.77 -9.49 -5.51
CA LEU A 138 -7.11 -9.11 -5.09
C LEU A 138 -8.15 -9.69 -6.05
N ARG A 139 -9.17 -10.35 -5.48
CA ARG A 139 -10.37 -10.79 -6.20
C ARG A 139 -11.61 -9.99 -5.79
N ASP A 140 -11.52 -9.28 -4.68
CA ASP A 140 -12.55 -8.36 -4.20
C ASP A 140 -12.27 -6.90 -4.52
N GLY A 141 -13.36 -6.15 -4.58
CA GLY A 141 -13.36 -4.73 -4.86
C GLY A 141 -13.07 -4.41 -6.32
N THR A 142 -13.09 -3.10 -6.61
CA THR A 142 -12.67 -2.58 -7.91
C THR A 142 -11.59 -1.55 -7.69
N VAL A 143 -10.63 -1.50 -8.61
CA VAL A 143 -9.54 -0.53 -8.61
C VAL A 143 -9.57 0.18 -9.95
N ARG A 144 -9.75 1.50 -9.94
CA ARG A 144 -9.83 2.33 -11.15
C ARG A 144 -8.86 3.49 -11.08
N LEU A 145 -8.14 3.75 -12.17
CA LEU A 145 -7.29 4.93 -12.30
C LEU A 145 -8.13 6.22 -12.32
N GLU A 146 -7.46 7.38 -12.19
CA GLU A 146 -8.11 8.70 -12.26
C GLU A 146 -8.89 8.92 -13.57
N ASP A 147 -8.44 8.31 -14.67
CA ASP A 147 -9.13 8.34 -15.97
C ASP A 147 -10.28 7.32 -16.11
N GLY A 148 -10.60 6.59 -15.04
CA GLY A 148 -11.67 5.59 -14.99
C GLY A 148 -11.29 4.19 -15.47
N SER A 149 -10.10 4.03 -16.08
CA SER A 149 -9.61 2.74 -16.58
C SER A 149 -9.48 1.73 -15.43
N PRO A 150 -9.90 0.47 -15.62
CA PRO A 150 -9.72 -0.57 -14.60
C PRO A 150 -8.25 -0.95 -14.43
N VAL A 151 -7.87 -1.29 -13.20
CA VAL A 151 -6.59 -1.94 -12.88
C VAL A 151 -6.91 -3.38 -12.48
N GLU A 152 -6.76 -4.29 -13.44
CA GLU A 152 -7.07 -5.69 -13.22
C GLU A 152 -5.93 -6.43 -12.51
N GLY A 153 -6.30 -7.38 -11.65
CA GLY A 153 -5.36 -8.30 -11.04
C GLY A 153 -4.32 -7.62 -10.14
N ALA A 154 -4.64 -6.47 -9.55
CA ALA A 154 -3.78 -5.77 -8.62
C ALA A 154 -3.32 -6.69 -7.48
N LEU A 155 -2.01 -6.72 -7.24
CA LEU A 155 -1.45 -7.35 -6.07
C LEU A 155 -1.61 -6.44 -4.86
N ALA A 156 -1.70 -7.03 -3.67
CA ALA A 156 -1.67 -6.31 -2.41
C ALA A 156 -0.86 -7.10 -1.39
N TYR A 157 -0.35 -6.38 -0.39
CA TYR A 157 0.16 -6.99 0.84
C TYR A 157 -0.98 -6.98 1.85
N VAL A 158 -1.33 -8.11 2.45
CA VAL A 158 -2.39 -8.23 3.47
C VAL A 158 -1.81 -8.88 4.73
N GLY A 159 -2.40 -8.63 5.89
CA GLY A 159 -1.85 -9.15 7.15
C GLY A 159 -1.72 -10.67 7.16
N ALA A 160 -0.51 -11.17 7.48
CA ALA A 160 -0.22 -12.62 7.58
C ALA A 160 -0.10 -13.10 9.04
N ALA A 161 0.24 -12.18 9.96
CA ALA A 161 0.32 -12.44 11.39
C ALA A 161 -0.78 -11.67 12.13
N ALA A 162 -1.16 -12.13 13.34
CA ALA A 162 -2.18 -11.49 14.17
C ALA A 162 -1.91 -9.97 14.36
N GLU A 163 -0.66 -9.58 14.54
CA GLU A 163 -0.24 -8.17 14.68
C GLU A 163 -0.41 -7.32 13.40
N ARG A 164 -0.65 -7.96 12.26
CA ARG A 164 -0.90 -7.32 10.95
C ARG A 164 -2.33 -7.53 10.46
N MET A 165 -3.13 -8.33 11.17
CA MET A 165 -4.57 -8.40 10.95
C MET A 165 -5.23 -7.08 11.35
N PRO A 166 -6.39 -6.77 10.74
CA PRO A 166 -7.15 -5.57 11.10
C PRO A 166 -7.42 -5.46 12.60
N LEU A 167 -7.31 -4.26 13.14
CA LEU A 167 -7.76 -3.94 14.50
C LEU A 167 -9.29 -3.88 14.52
N LEU A 168 -9.90 -4.63 15.45
CA LEU A 168 -11.31 -4.52 15.80
C LEU A 168 -11.46 -3.78 17.12
N VAL A 169 -12.25 -2.71 17.12
CA VAL A 169 -12.69 -2.00 18.34
C VAL A 169 -14.19 -2.19 18.42
N GLU A 170 -14.67 -2.81 19.50
CA GLU A 170 -16.09 -3.16 19.66
C GLU A 170 -16.65 -4.00 18.49
N GLY A 171 -15.80 -4.84 17.89
CA GLY A 171 -16.16 -5.68 16.74
C GLY A 171 -16.03 -4.99 15.37
N GLU A 172 -15.74 -3.68 15.34
CA GLU A 172 -15.71 -2.88 14.12
C GLU A 172 -14.29 -2.58 13.62
N LEU A 173 -14.12 -2.56 12.29
CA LEU A 173 -12.86 -2.22 11.64
C LEU A 173 -12.50 -0.74 11.83
N VAL A 174 -11.26 -0.46 12.20
CA VAL A 174 -10.79 0.93 12.35
C VAL A 174 -10.19 1.44 11.03
N ARG A 175 -11.00 2.10 10.20
CA ARG A 175 -10.54 2.70 8.92
C ARG A 175 -9.56 3.85 9.14
N MET A 176 -8.47 3.85 8.36
CA MET A 176 -7.46 4.92 8.39
C MET A 176 -8.03 6.27 7.97
N ALA A 177 -8.99 6.27 7.04
CA ALA A 177 -9.67 7.48 6.58
C ALA A 177 -10.55 8.12 7.68
N ALA A 178 -11.04 7.32 8.62
CA ALA A 178 -11.92 7.78 9.70
C ALA A 178 -11.14 8.14 10.97
N VAL A 179 -10.09 7.37 11.28
CA VAL A 179 -9.33 7.53 12.53
C VAL A 179 -7.87 7.86 12.22
N PRO A 180 -7.38 9.06 12.56
CA PRO A 180 -5.99 9.42 12.33
C PRO A 180 -5.05 8.64 13.25
N GLN A 181 -3.80 8.47 12.81
CA GLN A 181 -2.80 7.65 13.51
C GLN A 181 -2.63 7.98 15.00
N ARG A 182 -2.61 9.28 15.35
CA ARG A 182 -2.48 9.73 16.75
C ARG A 182 -3.58 9.19 17.67
N ARG A 183 -4.78 8.97 17.14
CA ARG A 183 -5.91 8.38 17.88
C ARG A 183 -5.86 6.86 17.80
N ALA A 184 -5.60 6.32 16.62
CA ALA A 184 -5.56 4.87 16.41
C ALA A 184 -4.58 4.17 17.37
N ARG A 185 -3.40 4.77 17.60
CA ARG A 185 -2.39 4.24 18.53
C ARG A 185 -2.87 4.08 19.98
N LEU A 186 -3.88 4.85 20.40
CA LEU A 186 -4.44 4.84 21.74
C LEU A 186 -5.63 3.89 21.88
N LEU A 187 -6.14 3.34 20.77
CA LEU A 187 -7.27 2.43 20.78
C LEU A 187 -6.84 1.07 21.31
N THR A 188 -7.67 0.49 22.18
CA THR A 188 -7.59 -0.89 22.64
C THR A 188 -8.60 -1.72 21.88
N GLY A 189 -8.17 -2.86 21.37
CA GLY A 189 -9.00 -3.76 20.58
C GLY A 189 -8.29 -5.09 20.34
N VAL A 190 -8.89 -5.94 19.52
CA VAL A 190 -8.37 -7.28 19.23
C VAL A 190 -8.05 -7.43 17.74
N PRO A 191 -7.10 -8.30 17.36
CA PRO A 191 -6.90 -8.64 15.96
C PRO A 191 -8.12 -9.37 15.41
N ALA A 192 -8.57 -8.96 14.22
CA ALA A 192 -9.54 -9.72 13.46
C ALA A 192 -8.97 -11.10 13.10
N VAL A 193 -9.84 -12.12 13.06
CA VAL A 193 -9.47 -13.47 12.63
C VAL A 193 -9.12 -13.56 11.14
N SER A 194 -9.56 -12.58 10.35
CA SER A 194 -9.32 -12.48 8.91
C SER A 194 -9.44 -11.02 8.45
N HIS A 195 -8.81 -10.71 7.32
CA HIS A 195 -9.02 -9.45 6.59
C HIS A 195 -10.33 -9.41 5.79
N GLY A 196 -11.08 -10.51 5.71
CA GLY A 196 -12.38 -10.59 5.01
C GLY A 196 -12.31 -10.55 3.48
N LEU A 197 -11.14 -10.26 2.90
CA LEU A 197 -10.90 -10.27 1.46
C LEU A 197 -10.84 -11.70 0.88
N ARG A 198 -11.48 -11.91 -0.27
CA ARG A 198 -11.20 -12.99 -1.20
C ARG A 198 -9.95 -12.66 -1.97
N VAL A 199 -8.94 -13.51 -1.79
CA VAL A 199 -7.61 -13.30 -2.31
C VAL A 199 -7.06 -14.60 -2.86
N GLU A 200 -6.22 -14.49 -3.88
CA GLU A 200 -5.43 -15.61 -4.37
C GLU A 200 -3.99 -15.44 -3.89
N PRO A 201 -3.42 -16.40 -3.15
CA PRO A 201 -2.02 -16.38 -2.78
C PRO A 201 -1.15 -16.33 -4.03
N VAL A 202 -0.22 -15.39 -4.10
CA VAL A 202 0.80 -15.43 -5.15
C VAL A 202 1.90 -16.35 -4.64
N SER A 203 2.19 -17.44 -5.36
CA SER A 203 3.31 -18.32 -5.02
C SER A 203 4.62 -17.53 -4.99
N ARG A 204 5.54 -17.91 -4.10
CA ARG A 204 6.94 -17.52 -4.29
C ARG A 204 7.42 -18.33 -5.48
N SER A 205 7.70 -17.70 -6.62
CA SER A 205 8.47 -18.39 -7.66
C SER A 205 9.76 -18.87 -6.99
N ALA A 206 10.07 -20.15 -7.12
CA ALA A 206 11.39 -20.64 -6.75
C ALA A 206 12.41 -19.77 -7.50
N CYS A 207 13.44 -19.27 -6.80
CA CYS A 207 14.57 -18.68 -7.49
C CYS A 207 15.07 -19.71 -8.52
N PRO A 208 15.34 -19.33 -9.78
CA PRO A 208 16.29 -20.09 -10.55
C PRO A 208 17.59 -20.08 -9.74
N GLY A 209 18.10 -21.27 -9.40
CA GLY A 209 19.39 -21.43 -8.74
C GLY A 209 20.55 -20.98 -9.62
#